data_AF-A0A0K1EBN7-F1
#
_entry.id   AF-A0A0K1EBN7-F1
#
_cell.length_a   1.000
_cell.length_b   1.000
_cell.length_c   1.000
_cell.angle_alpha   90.00
_cell.angle_beta   90.00
_cell.angle_gamma   90.00
#
_symmetry.space_group_name_H-M   'P 1'
#
loop_
_entity.id
_entity.type
_entity.pdbx_description
1 polymer ?
#
loop_
_entity_poly.entity_id
_entity_poly.type
_entity_poly.pdbx_seq_one_letter_code
_entity_poly.pdbx_strand_id
1 'polypeptide(L)'
;MPGDQRPRWMRRALVASLLSLTAVVAAPRPVLAQDAGALLDEGKKLMAAGKLAEACPKLEESYKLGPSPSALYQVALCHEKQGKIATAYVEFIDAEAEARKAGNKALQQDAKVRSAMLESRIPRLTVKVPKDAAEVEGLQVRVDETALERGSWNQAAPVNPGEHKVSASAPGRKPWDKTVKLRAGSKESVTVPALAVDASASLDIPEVPEAHPADATKPGEAGSGGPATPVTPAVTTHRAGRFVFDVGVGPSLLVGLIDRGTVSTAPSYDYEIFNRSADGMILPEIAVCTVDTCQGVYDPSVGLVLGGQAFVGYALQEDLHVGARVLGGVRLGGGYTLLGGPSVSKRFGSNLWAGLSLLVGGVANDAKPVGVRGEIPAELQEFNEGATEVAINVAAQTPLPASEVVGTFAFGGAVEISYQLLDNPSDSWHSGALMVSAWPTFLKGLEGFAISVPVTLGYRFY
;
A
#
# COMPACT_ATOMS: atom_id res chain seq x y z
N MET A 1 62.14 53.78 -12.06
CA MET A 1 63.32 54.37 -11.38
C MET A 1 62.92 54.71 -9.94
N PRO A 2 63.80 54.56 -8.94
CA PRO A 2 65.07 53.83 -8.86
C PRO A 2 64.81 52.43 -8.22
N GLY A 3 65.69 51.44 -8.18
CA GLY A 3 67.15 51.36 -8.25
C GLY A 3 67.53 50.30 -7.18
N ASP A 4 67.75 49.03 -7.53
CA ASP A 4 68.96 48.45 -8.11
C ASP A 4 70.05 48.12 -7.06
N GLN A 5 70.67 46.94 -7.25
CA GLN A 5 71.97 46.43 -6.75
C GLN A 5 72.00 45.80 -5.33
N ARG A 6 72.06 44.46 -5.14
CA ARG A 6 73.11 43.45 -5.46
C ARG A 6 74.51 43.82 -4.95
N PRO A 7 75.48 42.90 -4.75
CA PRO A 7 75.42 41.48 -4.35
C PRO A 7 76.62 41.04 -3.43
N ARG A 8 76.74 39.72 -3.22
CA ARG A 8 77.97 38.92 -3.45
C ARG A 8 78.94 38.61 -2.27
N TRP A 9 79.41 37.34 -2.33
CA TRP A 9 80.64 36.76 -1.76
C TRP A 9 80.47 36.17 -0.34
N MET A 10 80.90 34.96 0.01
CA MET A 10 81.96 34.13 -0.56
C MET A 10 81.83 32.67 -0.10
N ARG A 11 82.20 31.78 -1.01
CA ARG A 11 82.55 30.36 -0.89
C ARG A 11 83.27 29.97 0.41
N ARG A 12 83.03 28.74 0.90
CA ARG A 12 84.09 27.74 1.21
C ARG A 12 83.50 26.35 1.50
N ALA A 13 84.17 25.36 0.90
CA ALA A 13 83.91 23.93 0.95
C ALA A 13 84.61 23.25 2.14
N LEU A 14 84.24 21.99 2.43
CA LEU A 14 84.98 20.85 3.07
C LEU A 14 83.96 20.02 3.89
N VAL A 15 83.45 18.86 3.44
CA VAL A 15 84.03 17.48 3.43
C VAL A 15 84.45 16.96 4.81
N ALA A 16 83.66 16.03 5.37
CA ALA A 16 84.05 14.85 6.19
C ALA A 16 82.76 14.24 6.81
N SER A 17 82.20 13.16 6.26
CA SER A 17 82.46 11.74 6.59
C SER A 17 81.69 11.19 7.81
N LEU A 18 80.81 10.22 7.49
CA LEU A 18 80.37 9.04 8.24
C LEU A 18 79.79 9.20 9.67
N LEU A 19 78.48 8.94 9.79
CA LEU A 19 77.98 7.80 10.56
C LEU A 19 76.57 7.42 10.08
N SER A 20 76.47 6.34 9.32
CA SER A 20 75.21 5.77 8.83
C SER A 20 74.50 5.04 9.97
N LEU A 21 73.49 5.68 10.57
CA LEU A 21 72.50 5.01 11.41
C LEU A 21 71.18 4.98 10.64
N THR A 22 70.93 3.87 9.94
CA THR A 22 69.66 3.59 9.28
C THR A 22 68.57 3.38 10.33
N ALA A 23 67.93 4.47 10.75
CA ALA A 23 66.60 4.39 11.34
C ALA A 23 65.60 4.15 10.20
N VAL A 24 65.20 2.89 10.01
CA VAL A 24 64.00 2.58 9.24
C VAL A 24 62.82 3.11 10.05
N VAL A 25 62.46 4.36 9.80
CA VAL A 25 61.14 4.87 10.19
C VAL A 25 60.16 4.15 9.26
N ALA A 26 59.59 3.06 9.75
CA ALA A 26 58.37 2.52 9.17
C ALA A 26 57.28 3.57 9.39
N ALA A 27 57.13 4.49 8.42
CA ALA A 27 55.95 5.31 8.33
C ALA A 27 54.75 4.35 8.27
N PRO A 28 53.74 4.49 9.15
CA PRO A 28 52.52 3.72 8.99
C PRO A 28 51.99 4.06 7.60
N ARG A 29 51.98 3.07 6.70
CA ARG A 29 51.23 3.21 5.45
C ARG A 29 49.80 3.52 5.88
N PRO A 30 49.17 4.59 5.39
CA PRO A 30 47.73 4.72 5.57
C PRO A 30 47.16 3.44 4.96
N VAL A 31 46.57 2.60 5.81
CA VAL A 31 45.60 1.61 5.34
C VAL A 31 44.61 2.46 4.56
N LEU A 32 44.53 2.25 3.25
CA LEU A 32 43.55 2.91 2.39
C LEU A 32 42.19 2.65 3.02
N ALA A 33 41.68 3.61 3.79
CA ALA A 33 40.29 3.65 4.15
C ALA A 33 39.54 3.65 2.82
N GLN A 34 38.75 2.61 2.57
CA GLN A 34 37.93 2.56 1.36
C GLN A 34 37.05 3.80 1.36
N ASP A 35 37.19 4.61 0.32
CA ASP A 35 36.40 5.83 0.15
C ASP A 35 34.97 5.43 -0.22
N ALA A 36 34.02 5.71 0.67
CA ALA A 36 32.60 5.44 0.46
C ALA A 36 32.09 6.08 -0.85
N GLY A 37 32.61 7.25 -1.22
CA GLY A 37 32.26 7.94 -2.47
C GLY A 37 32.77 7.21 -3.71
N ALA A 38 34.00 6.70 -3.67
CA ALA A 38 34.56 5.91 -4.76
C ALA A 38 33.77 4.61 -5.01
N LEU A 39 33.37 3.92 -3.93
CA LEU A 39 32.53 2.73 -4.01
C LEU A 39 31.12 3.05 -4.54
N LEU A 40 30.56 4.21 -4.15
CA LEU A 40 29.26 4.67 -4.65
C LEU A 40 29.30 4.89 -6.16
N ASP A 41 30.33 5.57 -6.64
CA ASP A 41 30.48 5.91 -8.06
C ASP A 41 30.80 4.68 -8.92
N GLU A 42 31.62 3.78 -8.41
CA GLU A 42 31.88 2.49 -9.08
C GLU A 42 30.61 1.63 -9.12
N GLY A 43 29.88 1.54 -8.01
CA GLY A 43 28.62 0.81 -7.92
C GLY A 43 27.57 1.35 -8.90
N LYS A 44 27.42 2.68 -9.02
CA LYS A 44 26.54 3.31 -10.02
C LYS A 44 26.93 2.96 -11.45
N LYS A 45 28.23 2.99 -11.78
CA LYS A 45 28.73 2.64 -13.11
C LYS A 45 28.45 1.18 -13.45
N LEU A 46 28.71 0.26 -12.52
CA LEU A 46 28.44 -1.17 -12.68
C LEU A 46 26.93 -1.44 -12.82
N MET A 47 26.11 -0.75 -12.02
CA MET A 47 24.65 -0.85 -12.11
C MET A 47 24.12 -0.34 -13.46
N ALA A 48 24.65 0.78 -13.97
CA ALA A 48 24.31 1.30 -15.30
C ALA A 48 24.74 0.34 -16.42
N ALA A 49 25.84 -0.41 -16.22
CA ALA A 49 26.31 -1.46 -17.12
C ALA A 49 25.56 -2.80 -16.97
N GLY A 50 24.52 -2.88 -16.11
CA GLY A 50 23.74 -4.10 -15.88
C GLY A 50 24.44 -5.17 -15.04
N LYS A 51 25.62 -4.88 -14.49
CA LYS A 51 26.43 -5.81 -13.68
C LYS A 51 25.99 -5.83 -12.22
N LEU A 52 24.76 -6.26 -11.97
CA LEU A 52 24.13 -6.18 -10.64
C LEU A 52 24.86 -6.98 -9.55
N ALA A 53 25.48 -8.13 -9.91
CA ALA A 53 26.21 -8.97 -8.96
C ALA A 53 27.48 -8.28 -8.40
N GLU A 54 28.09 -7.39 -9.19
CA GLU A 54 29.25 -6.59 -8.77
C GLU A 54 28.82 -5.24 -8.16
N ALA A 55 27.74 -4.65 -8.68
CA ALA A 55 27.25 -3.34 -8.28
C ALA A 55 26.68 -3.31 -6.86
N CYS A 56 25.75 -4.22 -6.53
CA CYS A 56 25.00 -4.11 -5.27
C CYS A 56 25.89 -4.26 -4.04
N PRO A 57 26.83 -5.24 -3.96
CA PRO A 57 27.74 -5.33 -2.82
C PRO A 57 28.60 -4.06 -2.63
N LYS A 58 29.02 -3.39 -3.72
CA LYS A 58 29.78 -2.14 -3.63
C LYS A 58 28.93 -0.96 -3.14
N LEU A 59 27.66 -0.89 -3.56
CA LEU A 59 26.71 0.13 -3.10
C LEU A 59 26.35 -0.09 -1.62
N GLU A 60 26.15 -1.33 -1.20
CA GLU A 60 25.91 -1.69 0.20
C GLU A 60 27.11 -1.33 1.07
N GLU A 61 28.33 -1.65 0.63
CA GLU A 61 29.56 -1.30 1.35
C GLU A 61 29.76 0.22 1.41
N SER A 62 29.48 0.93 0.32
CA SER A 62 29.46 2.39 0.30
C SER A 62 28.52 2.97 1.35
N TYR A 63 27.27 2.47 1.43
CA TYR A 63 26.31 2.93 2.44
C TYR A 63 26.77 2.61 3.86
N LYS A 64 27.35 1.44 4.11
CA LYS A 64 27.90 1.07 5.44
C LYS A 64 29.04 2.00 5.87
N LEU A 65 29.92 2.36 4.94
CA LEU A 65 31.08 3.23 5.20
C LEU A 65 30.71 4.71 5.29
N GLY A 66 29.71 5.15 4.53
CA GLY A 66 29.23 6.54 4.51
C GLY A 66 27.72 6.63 4.34
N PRO A 67 26.94 6.41 5.41
CA PRO A 67 25.48 6.46 5.36
C PRO A 67 24.99 7.82 4.84
N SER A 68 24.20 7.81 3.78
CA SER A 68 23.58 9.01 3.22
C SER A 68 22.30 8.65 2.45
N PRO A 69 21.36 9.60 2.30
CA PRO A 69 20.13 9.35 1.53
C PRO A 69 20.43 8.94 0.09
N SER A 70 21.47 9.54 -0.52
CA SER A 70 21.91 9.23 -1.87
C SER A 70 22.51 7.82 -1.99
N ALA A 71 23.28 7.37 -1.00
CA ALA A 71 23.84 6.01 -1.00
C ALA A 71 22.74 4.97 -0.79
N LEU A 72 21.84 5.17 0.18
CA LEU A 72 20.71 4.28 0.46
C LEU A 72 19.77 4.15 -0.75
N TYR A 73 19.48 5.26 -1.41
CA TYR A 73 18.68 5.26 -2.63
C TYR A 73 19.31 4.42 -3.76
N GLN A 74 20.64 4.43 -3.89
CA GLN A 74 21.32 3.59 -4.89
C GLN A 74 21.30 2.11 -4.51
N VAL A 75 21.39 1.77 -3.21
CA VAL A 75 21.18 0.40 -2.72
C VAL A 75 19.78 -0.09 -3.10
N ALA A 76 18.76 0.73 -2.83
CA ALA A 76 17.36 0.44 -3.17
C ALA A 76 17.16 0.19 -4.68
N LEU A 77 17.73 1.05 -5.54
CA LEU A 77 17.72 0.87 -6.99
C LEU A 77 18.36 -0.46 -7.42
N CYS A 78 19.46 -0.83 -6.76
CA CYS A 78 20.16 -2.06 -7.08
C CYS A 78 19.32 -3.29 -6.71
N HIS A 79 18.71 -3.28 -5.52
CA HIS A 79 17.79 -4.31 -5.08
C HIS A 79 16.53 -4.42 -5.93
N GLU A 80 15.97 -3.28 -6.38
CA GLU A 80 14.86 -3.26 -7.33
C GLU A 80 15.23 -4.00 -8.63
N LYS A 81 16.41 -3.69 -9.19
CA LYS A 81 16.92 -4.32 -10.42
C LYS A 81 17.25 -5.79 -10.23
N GLN A 82 17.64 -6.22 -9.03
CA GLN A 82 17.82 -7.63 -8.68
C GLN A 82 16.48 -8.38 -8.53
N GLY A 83 15.34 -7.68 -8.53
CA GLY A 83 14.03 -8.28 -8.29
C GLY A 83 13.70 -8.46 -6.81
N LYS A 84 14.51 -7.92 -5.88
CA LYS A 84 14.22 -7.89 -4.44
C LYS A 84 13.22 -6.77 -4.12
N ILE A 85 12.00 -6.90 -4.65
CA ILE A 85 10.96 -5.87 -4.65
C ILE A 85 10.56 -5.41 -3.24
N ALA A 86 10.38 -6.35 -2.29
CA ALA A 86 10.00 -6.02 -0.92
C ALA A 86 11.14 -5.33 -0.16
N THR A 87 12.38 -5.75 -0.40
CA THR A 87 13.58 -5.10 0.17
C THR A 87 13.71 -3.67 -0.35
N ALA A 88 13.67 -3.50 -1.67
CA ALA A 88 13.79 -2.18 -2.30
C ALA A 88 12.68 -1.22 -1.86
N TYR A 89 11.44 -1.72 -1.69
CA TYR A 89 10.33 -0.92 -1.19
C TYR A 89 10.62 -0.28 0.18
N VAL A 90 11.12 -1.06 1.14
CA VAL A 90 11.47 -0.56 2.47
C VAL A 90 12.62 0.44 2.38
N GLU A 91 13.66 0.12 1.62
CA GLU A 91 14.82 1.00 1.46
C GLU A 91 14.47 2.32 0.76
N PHE A 92 13.49 2.33 -0.16
CA PHE A 92 12.99 3.59 -0.74
C PHE A 92 12.21 4.43 0.27
N ILE A 93 11.44 3.82 1.18
CA ILE A 93 10.77 4.55 2.27
C ILE A 93 11.82 5.18 3.21
N ASP A 94 12.86 4.43 3.55
CA ASP A 94 13.94 4.92 4.40
C ASP A 94 14.72 6.03 3.69
N ALA A 95 15.05 5.86 2.41
CA ALA A 95 15.69 6.88 1.59
C ALA A 95 14.83 8.15 1.46
N GLU A 96 13.52 8.03 1.30
CA GLU A 96 12.59 9.17 1.31
C GLU A 96 12.68 9.92 2.66
N ALA A 97 12.61 9.18 3.77
CA ALA A 97 12.64 9.75 5.11
C ALA A 97 13.98 10.46 5.39
N GLU A 98 15.10 9.88 4.99
CA GLU A 98 16.43 10.49 5.10
C GLU A 98 16.57 11.70 4.18
N ALA A 99 16.08 11.63 2.94
CA ALA A 99 16.13 12.74 2.00
C ALA A 99 15.32 13.94 2.49
N ARG A 100 14.15 13.69 3.10
CA ARG A 100 13.33 14.71 3.75
C ARG A 100 14.09 15.38 4.89
N LYS A 101 14.76 14.60 5.75
CA LYS A 101 15.61 15.14 6.84
C LYS A 101 16.77 15.97 6.29
N ALA A 102 17.35 15.58 5.16
CA ALA A 102 18.46 16.27 4.50
C ALA A 102 18.03 17.46 3.62
N GLY A 103 16.72 17.74 3.49
CA GLY A 103 16.20 18.81 2.63
C GLY A 103 16.31 18.55 1.12
N ASN A 104 16.64 17.32 0.70
CA ASN A 104 16.75 16.95 -0.72
C ASN A 104 15.38 16.56 -1.30
N LYS A 105 14.60 17.57 -1.71
CA LYS A 105 13.22 17.38 -2.22
C LYS A 105 13.14 16.51 -3.47
N ALA A 106 14.13 16.60 -4.37
CA ALA A 106 14.13 15.82 -5.61
C ALA A 106 14.28 14.32 -5.32
N LEU A 107 15.25 13.95 -4.48
CA LEU A 107 15.48 12.56 -4.09
C LEU A 107 14.32 12.02 -3.22
N GLN A 108 13.77 12.85 -2.34
CA GLN A 108 12.57 12.52 -1.58
C GLN A 108 11.42 12.14 -2.52
N GLN A 109 11.12 13.00 -3.50
CA GLN A 109 10.00 12.77 -4.41
C GLN A 109 10.22 11.52 -5.27
N ASP A 110 11.42 11.30 -5.80
CA ASP A 110 11.70 10.12 -6.61
C ASP A 110 11.62 8.82 -5.79
N ALA A 111 12.19 8.80 -4.58
CA ALA A 111 12.09 7.65 -3.67
C ALA A 111 10.63 7.32 -3.32
N LYS A 112 9.81 8.34 -3.08
CA LYS A 112 8.36 8.19 -2.84
C LYS A 112 7.62 7.60 -4.04
N VAL A 113 7.92 8.07 -5.25
CA VAL A 113 7.31 7.54 -6.48
C VAL A 113 7.69 6.07 -6.67
N ARG A 114 8.97 5.73 -6.46
CA ARG A 114 9.45 4.34 -6.61
C ARG A 114 8.82 3.39 -5.60
N SER A 115 8.77 3.75 -4.32
CA SER A 115 8.12 2.91 -3.31
C SER A 115 6.64 2.67 -3.65
N ALA A 116 5.91 3.70 -4.08
CA ALA A 116 4.51 3.57 -4.52
C ALA A 116 4.35 2.63 -5.74
N MET A 117 5.28 2.66 -6.70
CA MET A 117 5.26 1.76 -7.86
C MET A 117 5.54 0.29 -7.49
N LEU A 118 6.26 0.04 -6.40
CA LEU A 118 6.57 -1.32 -5.95
C LEU A 118 5.48 -1.92 -5.07
N GLU A 119 4.70 -1.11 -4.35
CA GLU A 119 3.76 -1.58 -3.32
C GLU A 119 2.81 -2.68 -3.81
N SER A 120 2.18 -2.49 -4.96
CA SER A 120 1.25 -3.46 -5.56
C SER A 120 1.92 -4.72 -6.10
N ARG A 121 3.24 -4.67 -6.31
CA ARG A 121 4.06 -5.75 -6.85
C ARG A 121 4.71 -6.61 -5.76
N ILE A 122 4.61 -6.22 -4.49
CA ILE A 122 5.16 -6.98 -3.36
C ILE A 122 4.31 -8.22 -3.13
N PRO A 123 4.89 -9.43 -3.28
CA PRO A 123 4.25 -10.65 -2.83
C PRO A 123 3.98 -10.61 -1.32
N ARG A 124 2.88 -11.22 -0.90
CA ARG A 124 2.55 -11.43 0.51
C ARG A 124 2.45 -12.91 0.82
N LEU A 125 3.19 -13.34 1.83
CA LEU A 125 3.16 -14.70 2.36
C LEU A 125 2.51 -14.70 3.74
N THR A 126 1.45 -15.49 3.89
CA THR A 126 0.84 -15.78 5.19
C THR A 126 1.28 -17.16 5.67
N VAL A 127 2.06 -17.21 6.73
CA VAL A 127 2.38 -18.48 7.41
C VAL A 127 1.28 -18.77 8.42
N LYS A 128 0.40 -19.71 8.08
CA LYS A 128 -0.74 -20.12 8.91
C LYS A 128 -0.25 -21.10 9.96
N VAL A 129 -0.34 -20.73 11.23
CA VAL A 129 -0.03 -21.59 12.37
C VAL A 129 -1.34 -21.83 13.12
N PRO A 130 -2.00 -22.98 12.89
CA PRO A 130 -3.23 -23.34 13.57
C PRO A 130 -2.99 -23.58 15.08
N LYS A 131 -4.06 -23.55 15.87
CA LYS A 131 -3.98 -23.53 17.34
C LYS A 131 -3.25 -24.75 17.91
N ASP A 132 -3.51 -25.92 17.37
CA ASP A 132 -2.87 -27.19 17.72
C ASP A 132 -1.36 -27.20 17.48
N ALA A 133 -0.90 -26.56 16.39
CA ALA A 133 0.52 -26.36 16.16
C ALA A 133 1.11 -25.29 17.09
N ALA A 134 0.38 -24.19 17.31
CA ALA A 134 0.84 -23.05 18.11
C ALA A 134 1.06 -23.40 19.60
N GLU A 135 0.34 -24.39 20.12
CA GLU A 135 0.47 -24.87 21.50
C GLU A 135 1.70 -25.77 21.73
N VAL A 136 2.44 -26.14 20.68
CA VAL A 136 3.69 -26.91 20.81
C VAL A 136 4.77 -26.04 21.48
N GLU A 137 5.19 -26.44 22.67
CA GLU A 137 6.23 -25.74 23.42
C GLU A 137 7.56 -25.68 22.65
N GLY A 138 8.20 -24.51 22.66
CA GLY A 138 9.47 -24.30 21.96
C GLY A 138 9.38 -24.27 20.43
N LEU A 139 8.17 -24.23 19.84
CA LEU A 139 8.00 -24.13 18.38
C LEU A 139 8.65 -22.86 17.83
N GLN A 140 9.56 -23.05 16.88
CA GLN A 140 10.19 -22.00 16.09
C GLN A 140 9.74 -22.15 14.64
N VAL A 141 9.21 -21.08 14.06
CA VAL A 141 8.82 -21.00 12.66
C VAL A 141 9.75 -20.02 11.95
N ARG A 142 10.25 -20.40 10.78
CA ARG A 142 11.17 -19.59 9.97
C ARG A 142 10.65 -19.46 8.55
N VAL A 143 10.94 -18.33 7.93
CA VAL A 143 10.88 -18.15 6.47
C VAL A 143 12.32 -17.90 6.01
N ASP A 144 12.82 -18.79 5.16
CA ASP A 144 14.22 -18.93 4.81
C ASP A 144 15.07 -19.10 6.08
N GLU A 145 15.90 -18.11 6.41
CA GLU A 145 16.77 -18.11 7.59
C GLU A 145 16.18 -17.26 8.75
N THR A 146 15.14 -16.48 8.48
CA THR A 146 14.56 -15.51 9.42
C THR A 146 13.51 -16.15 10.31
N ALA A 147 13.68 -16.04 11.63
CA ALA A 147 12.68 -16.49 12.60
C ALA A 147 11.47 -15.55 12.63
N LEU A 148 10.26 -16.13 12.53
CA LEU A 148 9.02 -15.40 12.68
C LEU A 148 8.60 -15.36 14.15
N GLU A 149 8.40 -14.16 14.67
CA GLU A 149 7.82 -13.95 15.99
C GLU A 149 6.38 -14.48 16.03
N ARG A 150 5.97 -14.99 17.20
CA ARG A 150 4.61 -15.53 17.42
C ARG A 150 3.51 -14.54 17.03
N GLY A 151 3.71 -13.25 17.29
CA GLY A 151 2.75 -12.21 16.93
C GLY A 151 2.54 -12.05 15.43
N SER A 152 3.55 -12.38 14.61
CA SER A 152 3.51 -12.27 13.15
C SER A 152 2.90 -13.51 12.46
N TRP A 153 2.66 -14.59 13.20
CA TRP A 153 1.98 -15.77 12.67
C TRP A 153 0.57 -15.40 12.21
N ASN A 154 0.08 -16.07 11.16
CA ASN A 154 -1.22 -15.81 10.54
C ASN A 154 -1.41 -14.39 9.94
N GLN A 155 -0.38 -13.54 9.96
CA GLN A 155 -0.39 -12.24 9.28
C GLN A 155 0.26 -12.35 7.89
N ALA A 156 -0.19 -11.50 6.96
CA ALA A 156 0.37 -11.45 5.61
C ALA A 156 1.63 -10.57 5.59
N ALA A 157 2.81 -11.21 5.56
CA ALA A 157 4.09 -10.51 5.54
C ALA A 157 4.55 -10.23 4.09
N PRO A 158 5.11 -9.02 3.81
CA PRO A 158 5.74 -8.75 2.53
C PRO A 158 7.02 -9.56 2.39
N VAL A 159 7.19 -10.25 1.26
CA VAL A 159 8.36 -11.07 0.96
C VAL A 159 8.79 -10.81 -0.48
N ASN A 160 10.09 -10.94 -0.79
CA ASN A 160 10.55 -10.80 -2.17
C ASN A 160 9.92 -11.88 -3.08
N PRO A 161 9.82 -11.64 -4.40
CA PRO A 161 9.52 -12.70 -5.35
C PRO A 161 10.64 -13.75 -5.37
N GLY A 162 10.30 -15.01 -5.58
CA GLY A 162 11.27 -16.10 -5.59
C GLY A 162 10.79 -17.35 -4.87
N GLU A 163 11.71 -18.27 -4.65
CA GLU A 163 11.48 -19.48 -3.87
C GLU A 163 11.82 -19.20 -2.41
N HIS A 164 10.87 -19.48 -1.52
CA HIS A 164 11.01 -19.28 -0.09
C HIS A 164 10.74 -20.59 0.64
N LYS A 165 11.59 -20.93 1.60
CA LYS A 165 11.44 -22.14 2.43
C LYS A 165 10.82 -21.77 3.77
N VAL A 166 9.58 -22.19 4.01
CA VAL A 166 8.97 -22.10 5.34
C VAL A 166 9.40 -23.33 6.12
N SER A 167 9.95 -23.17 7.32
CA SER A 167 10.34 -24.29 8.18
C SER A 167 9.84 -24.14 9.61
N ALA A 168 9.62 -25.26 10.28
CA ALA A 168 9.14 -25.33 11.64
C ALA A 168 9.89 -26.43 12.41
N SER A 169 10.33 -26.12 13.62
CA SER A 169 11.07 -27.05 14.50
C SER A 169 10.72 -26.80 15.95
N ALA A 170 10.68 -27.87 16.76
CA ALA A 170 10.52 -27.79 18.20
C ALA A 170 11.32 -28.91 18.88
N PRO A 171 11.77 -28.74 20.14
CA PRO A 171 12.44 -29.81 20.89
C PRO A 171 11.59 -31.09 20.95
N GLY A 172 12.21 -32.25 20.70
CA GLY A 172 11.53 -33.56 20.73
C GLY A 172 10.49 -33.79 19.62
N ARG A 173 10.49 -32.94 18.57
CA ARG A 173 9.58 -33.06 17.42
C ARG A 173 10.37 -33.21 16.12
N LYS A 174 9.78 -33.91 15.14
CA LYS A 174 10.34 -33.98 13.78
C LYS A 174 10.21 -32.62 13.10
N PRO A 175 11.30 -32.07 12.51
CA PRO A 175 11.22 -30.80 11.79
C PRO A 175 10.36 -30.93 10.53
N TRP A 176 9.77 -29.82 10.13
CA TRP A 176 8.94 -29.70 8.93
C TRP A 176 9.42 -28.53 8.08
N ASP A 177 9.41 -28.68 6.77
CA ASP A 177 9.61 -27.58 5.85
C ASP A 177 8.77 -27.71 4.58
N LYS A 178 8.55 -26.57 3.92
CA LYS A 178 7.85 -26.47 2.64
C LYS A 178 8.37 -25.28 1.85
N THR A 179 8.73 -25.53 0.60
CA THR A 179 9.08 -24.48 -0.35
C THR A 179 7.83 -23.93 -1.04
N VAL A 180 7.73 -22.61 -1.12
CA VAL A 180 6.69 -21.88 -1.86
C VAL A 180 7.34 -20.94 -2.87
N LYS A 181 6.77 -20.85 -4.07
CA LYS A 181 7.24 -19.96 -5.13
C LYS A 181 6.32 -18.75 -5.24
N LEU A 182 6.83 -17.58 -4.88
CA LEU A 182 6.10 -16.32 -4.90
C LEU A 182 6.35 -15.57 -6.21
N ARG A 183 5.28 -15.09 -6.83
CA ARG A 183 5.33 -14.21 -8.01
C ARG A 183 5.08 -12.77 -7.56
N ALA A 184 5.52 -11.79 -8.34
CA ALA A 184 5.21 -10.38 -8.04
C ALA A 184 3.69 -10.19 -7.82
N GLY A 185 3.32 -9.54 -6.72
CA GLY A 185 1.94 -9.29 -6.30
C GLY A 185 1.14 -10.51 -5.83
N SER A 186 1.73 -11.73 -5.79
CA SER A 186 1.01 -12.92 -5.36
C SER A 186 0.69 -12.88 -3.87
N LYS A 187 -0.46 -13.44 -3.49
CA LYS A 187 -0.83 -13.67 -2.09
C LYS A 187 -0.88 -15.18 -1.86
N GLU A 188 0.10 -15.71 -1.15
CA GLU A 188 0.21 -17.15 -0.91
C GLU A 188 0.10 -17.44 0.58
N SER A 189 -0.38 -18.65 0.91
CA SER A 189 -0.42 -19.10 2.31
C SER A 189 0.15 -20.49 2.48
N VAL A 190 0.94 -20.65 3.54
CA VAL A 190 1.57 -21.92 3.90
C VAL A 190 1.15 -22.29 5.31
N THR A 191 0.48 -23.43 5.47
CA THR A 191 0.06 -23.92 6.78
C THR A 191 1.14 -24.81 7.39
N VAL A 192 1.59 -24.45 8.59
CA VAL A 192 2.49 -25.26 9.42
C VAL A 192 1.63 -26.30 10.16
N PRO A 193 1.84 -27.60 9.96
CA PRO A 193 1.12 -28.64 10.69
C PRO A 193 1.61 -28.75 12.14
N ALA A 194 0.81 -29.36 13.01
CA ALA A 194 1.30 -29.80 14.32
C ALA A 194 2.43 -30.82 14.13
N LEU A 195 3.60 -30.56 14.73
CA LEU A 195 4.78 -31.40 14.52
C LEU A 195 4.65 -32.74 15.25
N ALA A 196 4.94 -33.83 14.54
CA ALA A 196 4.96 -35.18 15.10
C ALA A 196 6.07 -35.33 16.16
N VAL A 197 5.82 -36.11 17.21
CA VAL A 197 6.84 -36.46 18.22
C VAL A 197 7.97 -37.24 17.54
N ASP A 198 9.20 -36.87 17.84
CA ASP A 198 10.35 -37.66 17.42
C ASP A 198 10.59 -38.80 18.41
N ALA A 199 10.10 -39.99 18.07
CA ALA A 199 10.25 -41.19 18.88
C ALA A 199 11.72 -41.62 19.07
N SER A 200 12.67 -41.05 18.33
CA SER A 200 14.10 -41.34 18.50
C SER A 200 14.76 -40.54 19.64
N ALA A 201 14.10 -39.51 20.17
CA ALA A 201 14.63 -38.66 21.24
C ALA A 201 14.26 -39.15 22.66
N SER A 202 13.52 -40.25 22.78
CA SER A 202 13.04 -40.83 24.04
C SER A 202 13.70 -42.18 24.37
N LEU A 203 15.01 -42.30 24.14
CA LEU A 203 15.82 -43.45 24.61
C LEU A 203 16.94 -42.99 25.54
N ASP A 204 16.58 -42.28 26.61
CA ASP A 204 17.46 -42.10 27.77
C ASP A 204 16.59 -41.87 29.03
N ILE A 205 15.94 -42.94 29.49
CA ILE A 205 15.47 -43.06 30.87
C ILE A 205 15.81 -44.48 31.35
N PRO A 206 16.54 -44.66 32.47
CA PRO A 206 16.91 -45.97 32.98
C PRO A 206 15.69 -46.72 33.53
N GLU A 207 15.67 -48.01 33.21
CA GLU A 207 14.66 -49.01 33.54
C GLU A 207 14.49 -49.19 35.06
N VAL A 208 13.24 -49.13 35.53
CA VAL A 208 12.83 -49.53 36.89
C VAL A 208 11.66 -50.53 36.75
N PRO A 209 11.66 -51.66 37.50
CA PRO A 209 10.97 -52.89 37.09
C PRO A 209 9.48 -52.94 37.45
N GLU A 210 8.74 -53.75 36.69
CA GLU A 210 7.34 -54.13 36.84
C GLU A 210 6.94 -54.64 38.24
N ALA A 211 5.71 -54.33 38.65
CA ALA A 211 4.92 -55.14 39.57
C ALA A 211 3.40 -55.05 39.27
N HIS A 212 2.92 -56.06 38.54
CA HIS A 212 1.64 -56.80 38.56
C HIS A 212 0.24 -56.12 38.67
N PRO A 213 -0.78 -56.64 37.92
CA PRO A 213 -2.17 -56.20 37.94
C PRO A 213 -3.13 -57.13 38.71
N ALA A 214 -4.18 -56.54 39.30
CA ALA A 214 -5.53 -57.10 39.57
C ALA A 214 -6.35 -55.92 40.15
N ASP A 215 -7.61 -55.66 39.86
CA ASP A 215 -8.70 -56.59 39.65
C ASP A 215 -9.87 -55.87 38.95
N ALA A 216 -10.70 -56.64 38.25
CA ALA A 216 -11.84 -56.16 37.48
C ALA A 216 -13.15 -56.59 38.15
N THR A 217 -14.09 -55.66 38.35
CA THR A 217 -15.50 -56.03 38.55
C THR A 217 -16.46 -55.01 37.94
N LYS A 218 -17.56 -55.57 37.43
CA LYS A 218 -18.49 -55.16 36.36
C LYS A 218 -19.56 -54.09 36.72
N PRO A 219 -20.36 -53.63 35.73
CA PRO A 219 -21.16 -52.40 35.75
C PRO A 219 -22.62 -52.58 36.21
N GLY A 220 -23.27 -51.47 36.56
CA GLY A 220 -24.70 -51.37 36.89
C GLY A 220 -25.42 -50.32 36.03
N GLU A 221 -26.60 -50.74 35.54
CA GLU A 221 -27.51 -50.13 34.58
C GLU A 221 -28.29 -48.87 35.03
N ALA A 222 -28.70 -48.13 33.99
CA ALA A 222 -30.01 -47.51 33.74
C ALA A 222 -30.57 -46.40 34.66
N GLY A 223 -31.04 -45.33 33.99
CA GLY A 223 -32.08 -44.46 34.55
C GLY A 223 -32.30 -43.14 33.81
N SER A 224 -33.27 -43.14 32.89
CA SER A 224 -34.30 -42.09 32.68
C SER A 224 -33.83 -40.62 32.60
N GLY A 225 -33.93 -39.94 31.46
CA GLY A 225 -35.23 -39.50 30.93
C GLY A 225 -35.72 -38.26 31.70
N GLY A 226 -35.35 -37.07 31.21
CA GLY A 226 -35.83 -35.77 31.72
C GLY A 226 -36.38 -34.91 30.58
N PRO A 227 -37.42 -34.08 30.82
CA PRO A 227 -38.36 -33.62 29.79
C PRO A 227 -37.77 -32.52 28.91
N ALA A 228 -38.00 -32.64 27.60
CA ALA A 228 -37.83 -31.55 26.66
C ALA A 228 -38.85 -30.45 26.98
N THR A 229 -38.37 -29.30 27.45
CA THR A 229 -39.14 -28.06 27.45
C THR A 229 -39.53 -27.73 26.00
N PRO A 230 -40.79 -27.42 25.70
CA PRO A 230 -41.13 -26.92 24.38
C PRO A 230 -40.52 -25.52 24.25
N VAL A 231 -39.45 -25.41 23.47
CA VAL A 231 -39.00 -24.11 22.97
C VAL A 231 -40.08 -23.64 22.01
N THR A 232 -40.93 -22.74 22.47
CA THR A 232 -41.77 -21.93 21.59
C THR A 232 -40.82 -21.33 20.54
N PRO A 233 -40.97 -21.61 19.23
CA PRO A 233 -40.13 -20.96 18.26
C PRO A 233 -40.38 -19.47 18.38
N ALA A 234 -39.33 -18.70 18.65
CA ALA A 234 -39.37 -17.26 18.47
C ALA A 234 -39.93 -17.03 17.07
N VAL A 235 -41.06 -16.33 16.99
CA VAL A 235 -41.68 -15.98 15.71
C VAL A 235 -40.68 -15.09 15.00
N THR A 236 -39.85 -15.68 14.13
CA THR A 236 -39.03 -14.92 13.20
C THR A 236 -40.00 -14.38 12.16
N THR A 237 -40.47 -13.15 12.37
CA THR A 237 -41.31 -12.45 11.39
C THR A 237 -40.50 -12.08 10.15
N HIS A 238 -39.19 -12.42 10.10
CA HIS A 238 -38.34 -12.06 9.00
C HIS A 238 -38.45 -12.96 7.75
N ARG A 239 -39.67 -13.20 7.25
CA ARG A 239 -39.95 -14.18 6.18
C ARG A 239 -39.43 -13.75 4.80
N ALA A 240 -39.15 -14.73 3.94
CA ALA A 240 -38.94 -14.49 2.52
C ALA A 240 -40.22 -13.94 1.85
N GLY A 241 -40.07 -13.26 0.72
CA GLY A 241 -41.19 -12.89 -0.15
C GLY A 241 -41.77 -11.48 0.04
N ARG A 242 -41.02 -10.54 0.61
CA ARG A 242 -41.49 -9.17 0.88
C ARG A 242 -40.47 -8.09 0.55
N PHE A 243 -40.96 -6.85 0.48
CA PHE A 243 -40.12 -5.69 0.23
C PHE A 243 -39.30 -5.33 1.46
N VAL A 244 -38.06 -4.94 1.23
CA VAL A 244 -37.13 -4.51 2.26
C VAL A 244 -36.69 -3.09 1.95
N PHE A 245 -36.79 -2.22 2.95
CA PHE A 245 -36.34 -0.84 2.88
C PHE A 245 -35.30 -0.63 3.96
N ASP A 246 -34.14 -0.09 3.63
CA ASP A 246 -33.08 0.18 4.60
C ASP A 246 -32.63 1.62 4.39
N VAL A 247 -32.66 2.42 5.44
CA VAL A 247 -32.24 3.82 5.41
C VAL A 247 -31.30 4.07 6.58
N GLY A 248 -30.17 4.72 6.29
CA GLY A 248 -29.19 5.05 7.31
C GLY A 248 -28.55 6.39 7.04
N VAL A 249 -28.14 7.06 8.12
CA VAL A 249 -27.44 8.34 8.06
C VAL A 249 -26.13 8.24 8.83
N GLY A 250 -25.12 8.98 8.39
CA GLY A 250 -23.85 9.03 9.08
C GLY A 250 -22.73 9.65 8.26
N PRO A 251 -21.54 9.76 8.87
CA PRO A 251 -20.38 10.30 8.22
C PRO A 251 -19.75 9.30 7.24
N SER A 252 -18.99 9.83 6.30
CA SER A 252 -18.09 9.08 5.43
C SER A 252 -16.79 9.84 5.30
N LEU A 253 -15.67 9.12 5.26
CA LEU A 253 -14.41 9.69 4.79
C LEU A 253 -14.35 9.49 3.28
N LEU A 254 -14.08 10.56 2.52
CA LEU A 254 -13.92 10.53 1.08
C LEU A 254 -12.53 11.02 0.69
N VAL A 255 -11.79 10.15 0.02
CA VAL A 255 -10.51 10.46 -0.63
C VAL A 255 -10.78 10.60 -2.12
N GLY A 256 -10.74 11.84 -2.62
CA GLY A 256 -10.86 12.18 -4.03
C GLY A 256 -9.49 12.27 -4.68
N LEU A 257 -9.26 11.44 -5.69
CA LEU A 257 -8.07 11.42 -6.52
C LEU A 257 -8.50 11.73 -7.96
N ILE A 258 -9.24 12.84 -8.09
CA ILE A 258 -9.68 13.42 -9.37
C ILE A 258 -8.57 14.38 -9.76
N ASP A 259 -7.75 14.01 -10.75
CA ASP A 259 -6.52 14.72 -11.08
C ASP A 259 -6.71 15.74 -12.21
N ARG A 260 -7.82 15.65 -12.96
CA ARG A 260 -8.24 16.62 -13.98
C ARG A 260 -9.66 17.13 -13.73
N GLY A 261 -9.94 18.30 -14.29
CA GLY A 261 -11.29 18.86 -14.37
C GLY A 261 -11.30 20.31 -14.84
N THR A 262 -12.48 20.92 -14.92
CA THR A 262 -12.65 22.31 -15.35
C THR A 262 -12.16 23.28 -14.27
N VAL A 263 -11.31 24.25 -14.64
CA VAL A 263 -10.85 25.32 -13.75
C VAL A 263 -11.53 26.64 -14.11
N SER A 264 -12.07 27.36 -13.13
CA SER A 264 -12.86 28.59 -13.38
C SER A 264 -12.04 29.73 -13.96
N THR A 265 -10.73 29.76 -13.66
CA THR A 265 -9.79 30.74 -14.22
C THR A 265 -9.31 30.38 -15.62
N ALA A 266 -9.76 29.25 -16.21
CA ALA A 266 -9.34 28.81 -17.55
C ALA A 266 -9.36 29.94 -18.60
N PRO A 267 -10.44 30.74 -18.75
CA PRO A 267 -10.50 31.79 -19.78
C PRO A 267 -9.49 32.93 -19.62
N SER A 268 -8.77 32.97 -18.50
CA SER A 268 -7.73 33.98 -18.25
C SER A 268 -6.33 33.54 -18.68
N TYR A 269 -6.21 32.33 -19.24
CA TYR A 269 -4.94 31.78 -19.68
C TYR A 269 -4.79 31.74 -21.20
N ASP A 270 -3.56 31.97 -21.64
CA ASP A 270 -3.10 31.73 -23.00
C ASP A 270 -1.90 30.77 -22.99
N TYR A 271 -1.72 30.02 -24.07
CA TYR A 271 -0.64 29.06 -24.22
C TYR A 271 -0.15 28.99 -25.65
N GLU A 272 1.12 28.62 -25.81
CA GLU A 272 1.76 28.51 -27.12
C GLU A 272 1.60 27.09 -27.66
N ILE A 273 1.18 27.00 -28.92
CA ILE A 273 1.18 25.79 -29.73
C ILE A 273 1.87 26.11 -31.06
N PHE A 274 2.41 25.11 -31.74
CA PHE A 274 3.06 25.29 -33.03
C PHE A 274 2.11 25.02 -34.19
N ASN A 275 2.13 25.89 -35.19
CA ASN A 275 1.35 25.75 -36.42
C ASN A 275 2.21 26.07 -37.65
N ARG A 276 1.82 25.54 -38.81
CA ARG A 276 2.44 25.85 -40.09
C ARG A 276 1.82 27.10 -40.72
N SER A 277 2.64 28.13 -40.89
CA SER A 277 2.30 29.36 -41.61
C SER A 277 2.11 29.11 -43.12
N ALA A 278 1.47 30.07 -43.80
CA ALA A 278 1.19 30.01 -45.24
C ALA A 278 2.47 29.90 -46.11
N ASP A 279 3.62 30.34 -45.60
CA ASP A 279 4.94 30.22 -46.22
C ASP A 279 5.68 28.91 -45.88
N GLY A 280 5.03 28.00 -45.14
CA GLY A 280 5.54 26.68 -44.79
C GLY A 280 6.42 26.64 -43.53
N MET A 281 6.64 27.77 -42.85
CA MET A 281 7.38 27.80 -41.59
C MET A 281 6.53 27.29 -40.41
N ILE A 282 7.13 26.55 -39.49
CA ILE A 282 6.51 26.17 -38.21
C ILE A 282 6.81 27.28 -37.20
N LEU A 283 5.76 27.97 -36.76
CA LEU A 283 5.86 29.12 -35.87
C LEU A 283 4.95 28.93 -34.64
N PRO A 284 5.28 29.55 -33.50
CA PRO A 284 4.38 29.55 -32.36
C PRO A 284 3.13 30.38 -32.66
N GLU A 285 1.99 29.85 -32.25
CA GLU A 285 0.66 30.43 -32.29
C GLU A 285 0.11 30.45 -30.86
N ILE A 286 -0.47 31.59 -30.46
CA ILE A 286 -1.06 31.75 -29.13
C ILE A 286 -2.50 31.25 -29.19
N ALA A 287 -2.77 30.18 -28.46
CA ALA A 287 -4.12 29.66 -28.22
C ALA A 287 -4.68 30.23 -26.91
N VAL A 288 -5.98 30.54 -26.92
CA VAL A 288 -6.71 31.05 -25.75
C VAL A 288 -7.43 29.89 -25.08
N CYS A 289 -7.25 29.76 -23.76
CA CYS A 289 -8.00 28.79 -23.00
C CYS A 289 -9.49 29.11 -22.97
N THR A 290 -10.30 28.07 -23.02
CA THR A 290 -11.70 28.10 -22.63
C THR A 290 -11.92 27.06 -21.53
N VAL A 291 -13.13 27.03 -20.96
CA VAL A 291 -13.50 25.98 -20.00
C VAL A 291 -13.50 24.57 -20.63
N ASP A 292 -13.57 24.49 -21.95
CA ASP A 292 -13.61 23.23 -22.70
C ASP A 292 -12.23 22.84 -23.25
N THR A 293 -11.40 23.82 -23.64
CA THR A 293 -10.07 23.55 -24.23
C THR A 293 -8.95 23.48 -23.20
N CYS A 294 -9.21 23.85 -21.94
CA CYS A 294 -8.21 23.79 -20.89
C CYS A 294 -8.70 23.06 -19.65
N GLN A 295 -7.88 22.15 -19.16
CA GLN A 295 -8.13 21.35 -17.97
C GLN A 295 -7.22 21.79 -16.81
N GLY A 296 -7.82 22.02 -15.65
CA GLY A 296 -7.10 22.14 -14.39
C GLY A 296 -6.49 20.79 -13.99
N VAL A 297 -5.33 20.86 -13.35
CA VAL A 297 -4.68 19.72 -12.69
C VAL A 297 -4.82 19.93 -11.19
N TYR A 298 -5.28 18.92 -10.45
CA TYR A 298 -5.64 19.06 -9.04
C TYR A 298 -4.82 18.15 -8.12
N ASP A 299 -4.51 18.64 -6.92
CA ASP A 299 -3.96 17.82 -5.85
C ASP A 299 -5.03 16.84 -5.30
N PRO A 300 -4.63 15.64 -4.85
CA PRO A 300 -5.47 14.77 -4.03
C PRO A 300 -6.14 15.50 -2.88
N SER A 301 -7.41 15.19 -2.62
CA SER A 301 -8.17 15.80 -1.53
C SER A 301 -8.82 14.76 -0.64
N VAL A 302 -8.81 15.02 0.67
CA VAL A 302 -9.47 14.17 1.67
C VAL A 302 -10.45 15.03 2.44
N GLY A 303 -11.68 14.55 2.59
CA GLY A 303 -12.71 15.29 3.30
C GLY A 303 -13.75 14.40 3.95
N LEU A 304 -14.47 14.97 4.89
CA LEU A 304 -15.62 14.34 5.51
C LEU A 304 -16.87 14.62 4.68
N VAL A 305 -17.67 13.58 4.47
CA VAL A 305 -18.98 13.65 3.82
C VAL A 305 -20.03 13.33 4.87
N LEU A 306 -21.04 14.18 4.99
CA LEU A 306 -22.22 13.92 5.79
C LEU A 306 -23.33 13.46 4.85
N GLY A 307 -23.85 12.28 5.09
CA GLY A 307 -24.78 11.67 4.16
C GLY A 307 -25.48 10.47 4.74
N GLY A 308 -25.84 9.56 3.85
CA GLY A 308 -26.55 8.37 4.19
C GLY A 308 -26.59 7.37 3.06
N GLN A 309 -27.34 6.32 3.33
CA GLN A 309 -27.61 5.25 2.40
C GLN A 309 -29.12 5.00 2.39
N ALA A 310 -29.61 4.56 1.24
CA ALA A 310 -30.92 3.96 1.11
C ALA A 310 -30.79 2.67 0.30
N PHE A 311 -31.55 1.65 0.66
CA PHE A 311 -31.73 0.44 -0.11
C PHE A 311 -33.22 0.12 -0.20
N VAL A 312 -33.62 -0.30 -1.39
CA VAL A 312 -34.97 -0.77 -1.69
C VAL A 312 -34.82 -2.08 -2.45
N GLY A 313 -35.41 -3.14 -1.93
CA GLY A 313 -35.27 -4.46 -2.52
C GLY A 313 -36.33 -5.44 -2.08
N TYR A 314 -36.06 -6.71 -2.35
CA TYR A 314 -36.94 -7.83 -2.08
C TYR A 314 -36.16 -8.94 -1.37
N ALA A 315 -36.76 -9.53 -0.34
CA ALA A 315 -36.20 -10.66 0.39
C ALA A 315 -36.47 -11.96 -0.38
N LEU A 316 -35.47 -12.47 -1.11
CA LEU A 316 -35.56 -13.78 -1.78
C LEU A 316 -35.53 -14.94 -0.79
N GLN A 317 -34.79 -14.76 0.31
CA GLN A 317 -34.75 -15.65 1.47
C GLN A 317 -34.75 -14.78 2.73
N GLU A 318 -34.96 -15.37 3.90
CA GLU A 318 -34.89 -14.65 5.18
C GLU A 318 -33.52 -14.02 5.44
N ASP A 319 -32.48 -14.54 4.80
CA ASP A 319 -31.10 -14.11 4.89
C ASP A 319 -30.57 -13.52 3.59
N LEU A 320 -31.39 -13.34 2.53
CA LEU A 320 -30.91 -12.86 1.22
C LEU A 320 -31.83 -11.81 0.63
N HIS A 321 -31.32 -10.59 0.50
CA HIS A 321 -32.00 -9.46 -0.12
C HIS A 321 -31.32 -9.06 -1.42
N VAL A 322 -32.13 -8.76 -2.43
CA VAL A 322 -31.67 -8.23 -3.72
C VAL A 322 -32.47 -6.98 -4.03
N GLY A 323 -31.80 -5.93 -4.51
CA GLY A 323 -32.46 -4.65 -4.77
C GLY A 323 -31.54 -3.63 -5.39
N ALA A 324 -31.85 -2.36 -5.14
CA ALA A 324 -31.03 -1.22 -5.50
C ALA A 324 -30.59 -0.47 -4.25
N ARG A 325 -29.41 0.11 -4.32
CA ARG A 325 -28.81 0.92 -3.27
C ARG A 325 -28.44 2.28 -3.80
N VAL A 326 -28.61 3.30 -2.95
CA VAL A 326 -28.13 4.66 -3.15
C VAL A 326 -27.24 5.02 -1.98
N LEU A 327 -26.07 5.57 -2.25
CA LEU A 327 -25.17 6.20 -1.29
C LEU A 327 -25.06 7.66 -1.67
N GLY A 328 -25.29 8.57 -0.73
CA GLY A 328 -25.21 9.99 -1.04
C GLY A 328 -24.93 10.88 0.15
N GLY A 329 -24.35 12.05 -0.10
CA GLY A 329 -24.01 13.00 0.93
C GLY A 329 -23.35 14.27 0.40
N VAL A 330 -23.24 15.25 1.27
CA VAL A 330 -22.56 16.52 1.02
C VAL A 330 -21.19 16.51 1.68
N ARG A 331 -20.17 16.98 0.96
CA ARG A 331 -18.81 17.07 1.50
C ARG A 331 -18.63 18.38 2.27
N LEU A 332 -18.10 18.29 3.48
CA LEU A 332 -17.72 19.48 4.25
C LEU A 332 -16.58 20.19 3.51
N GLY A 333 -16.74 21.48 3.24
CA GLY A 333 -15.82 22.27 2.41
C GLY A 333 -16.19 22.33 0.92
N GLY A 334 -17.24 21.63 0.48
CA GLY A 334 -17.72 21.70 -0.91
C GLY A 334 -17.55 20.39 -1.67
N GLY A 335 -18.54 20.11 -2.52
CA GLY A 335 -18.66 18.86 -3.26
C GLY A 335 -19.76 17.94 -2.71
N TYR A 336 -19.96 16.81 -3.39
CA TYR A 336 -21.03 15.86 -3.09
C TYR A 336 -20.65 14.45 -3.53
N THR A 337 -21.40 13.47 -3.05
CA THR A 337 -21.41 12.11 -3.58
C THR A 337 -22.86 11.73 -3.78
N LEU A 338 -23.17 11.18 -4.95
CA LEU A 338 -24.47 10.57 -5.22
C LEU A 338 -24.26 9.39 -6.16
N LEU A 339 -24.38 8.19 -5.60
CA LEU A 339 -24.08 6.93 -6.27
C LEU A 339 -25.28 6.01 -6.12
N GLY A 340 -25.63 5.28 -7.16
CA GLY A 340 -26.69 4.29 -7.09
C GLY A 340 -26.46 3.11 -8.02
N GLY A 341 -27.11 1.99 -7.70
CA GLY A 341 -27.11 0.82 -8.58
C GLY A 341 -27.58 -0.47 -7.88
N PRO A 342 -27.46 -1.63 -8.56
CA PRO A 342 -27.94 -2.89 -8.02
C PRO A 342 -27.12 -3.35 -6.81
N SER A 343 -27.77 -4.02 -5.88
CA SER A 343 -27.20 -4.44 -4.61
C SER A 343 -27.76 -5.79 -4.17
N VAL A 344 -26.90 -6.62 -3.57
CA VAL A 344 -27.25 -7.87 -2.91
C VAL A 344 -26.70 -7.85 -1.50
N SER A 345 -27.50 -8.29 -0.54
CA SER A 345 -27.15 -8.34 0.88
C SER A 345 -27.52 -9.72 1.43
N LYS A 346 -26.57 -10.37 2.10
CA LYS A 346 -26.76 -11.68 2.71
C LYS A 346 -26.42 -11.66 4.20
N ARG A 347 -27.27 -12.26 5.03
CA ARG A 347 -27.03 -12.45 6.46
C ARG A 347 -26.17 -13.69 6.70
N PHE A 348 -25.20 -13.57 7.59
CA PHE A 348 -24.30 -14.61 8.05
C PHE A 348 -24.41 -14.72 9.58
N GLY A 349 -24.81 -15.90 10.07
CA GLY A 349 -25.12 -16.08 11.49
C GLY A 349 -26.38 -15.32 11.90
N SER A 350 -26.41 -14.81 13.14
CA SER A 350 -27.61 -14.17 13.67
C SER A 350 -27.73 -12.69 13.31
N ASN A 351 -26.62 -11.94 13.31
CA ASN A 351 -26.65 -10.47 13.32
C ASN A 351 -25.80 -9.80 12.22
N LEU A 352 -24.91 -10.53 11.54
CA LEU A 352 -23.99 -9.94 10.57
C LEU A 352 -24.57 -10.03 9.16
N TRP A 353 -24.51 -8.94 8.41
CA TRP A 353 -24.87 -8.89 7.00
C TRP A 353 -23.66 -8.44 6.19
N ALA A 354 -23.46 -9.08 5.05
CA ALA A 354 -22.46 -8.70 4.07
C ALA A 354 -23.05 -8.73 2.66
N GLY A 355 -22.57 -7.84 1.82
CA GLY A 355 -23.25 -7.52 0.57
C GLY A 355 -22.34 -6.81 -0.41
N LEU A 356 -22.79 -6.74 -1.64
CA LEU A 356 -22.07 -6.12 -2.75
C LEU A 356 -23.03 -5.23 -3.52
N SER A 357 -22.54 -4.06 -3.90
CA SER A 357 -23.29 -3.12 -4.75
C SER A 357 -22.42 -2.69 -5.92
N LEU A 358 -23.01 -2.67 -7.12
CA LEU A 358 -22.42 -1.99 -8.27
C LEU A 358 -22.99 -0.59 -8.30
N LEU A 359 -22.14 0.41 -8.43
CA LEU A 359 -22.51 1.81 -8.25
C LEU A 359 -22.09 2.64 -9.46
N VAL A 360 -22.96 3.55 -9.86
CA VAL A 360 -22.69 4.60 -10.83
C VAL A 360 -23.25 5.92 -10.31
N GLY A 361 -22.61 7.04 -10.65
CA GLY A 361 -23.14 8.35 -10.27
C GLY A 361 -22.09 9.46 -10.30
N GLY A 362 -22.36 10.53 -9.57
CA GLY A 362 -21.50 11.72 -9.52
C GLY A 362 -20.74 11.80 -8.20
N VAL A 363 -19.46 12.14 -8.29
CA VAL A 363 -18.62 12.48 -7.13
C VAL A 363 -17.93 13.80 -7.41
N ALA A 364 -18.03 14.73 -6.48
CA ALA A 364 -17.33 16.01 -6.53
C ALA A 364 -16.66 16.33 -5.21
N ASN A 365 -15.47 16.91 -5.27
CA ASN A 365 -14.66 17.25 -4.12
C ASN A 365 -14.04 18.64 -4.32
N ASP A 366 -14.09 19.48 -3.30
CA ASP A 366 -13.20 20.64 -3.19
C ASP A 366 -11.72 20.19 -3.13
N ALA A 367 -10.95 20.61 -4.13
CA ALA A 367 -9.55 20.26 -4.33
C ALA A 367 -8.75 21.50 -4.77
N LYS A 368 -7.44 21.48 -4.52
CA LYS A 368 -6.56 22.59 -4.89
C LYS A 368 -6.04 22.40 -6.32
N PRO A 369 -6.29 23.33 -7.25
CA PRO A 369 -5.63 23.31 -8.54
C PRO A 369 -4.13 23.64 -8.39
N VAL A 370 -3.29 22.88 -9.07
CA VAL A 370 -1.82 23.01 -9.07
C VAL A 370 -1.24 23.34 -10.44
N GLY A 371 -2.06 23.28 -11.50
CA GLY A 371 -1.67 23.65 -12.85
C GLY A 371 -2.86 23.67 -13.80
N VAL A 372 -2.60 24.06 -15.04
CA VAL A 372 -3.56 24.01 -16.15
C VAL A 372 -2.86 23.43 -17.36
N ARG A 373 -3.58 22.64 -18.15
CA ARG A 373 -3.14 22.17 -19.46
C ARG A 373 -4.09 22.63 -20.54
N GLY A 374 -3.53 23.10 -21.65
CA GLY A 374 -4.27 23.43 -22.86
C GLY A 374 -4.25 22.27 -23.85
N GLU A 375 -5.38 22.00 -24.48
CA GLU A 375 -5.53 20.98 -25.51
C GLU A 375 -4.84 21.40 -26.82
N ILE A 376 -4.22 20.44 -27.51
CA ILE A 376 -3.65 20.65 -28.84
C ILE A 376 -4.58 20.02 -29.87
N PRO A 377 -5.20 20.82 -30.77
CA PRO A 377 -6.08 20.32 -31.83
C PRO A 377 -5.39 19.23 -32.64
N ALA A 378 -6.13 18.20 -33.05
CA ALA A 378 -5.58 17.01 -33.72
C ALA A 378 -4.76 17.34 -34.97
N GLU A 379 -5.20 18.34 -35.73
CA GLU A 379 -4.55 18.87 -36.92
C GLU A 379 -3.21 19.56 -36.64
N LEU A 380 -2.95 19.97 -35.39
CA LEU A 380 -1.72 20.63 -34.97
C LEU A 380 -0.75 19.70 -34.24
N GLN A 381 -1.17 18.50 -33.86
CA GLN A 381 -0.33 17.57 -33.09
C GLN A 381 0.96 17.20 -33.83
N GLU A 382 0.94 17.11 -35.16
CA GLU A 382 2.15 16.84 -35.94
C GLU A 382 3.23 17.93 -35.80
N PHE A 383 2.83 19.18 -35.60
CA PHE A 383 3.74 20.31 -35.38
C PHE A 383 4.18 20.45 -33.93
N ASN A 384 3.47 19.77 -33.02
CA ASN A 384 3.70 19.79 -31.58
C ASN A 384 4.24 18.45 -31.08
N GLU A 385 5.09 17.80 -31.87
CA GLU A 385 5.77 16.53 -31.50
C GLU A 385 4.81 15.38 -31.13
N GLY A 386 3.58 15.41 -31.63
CA GLY A 386 2.53 14.44 -31.30
C GLY A 386 1.90 14.64 -29.92
N ALA A 387 2.19 15.75 -29.23
CA ALA A 387 1.56 16.06 -27.95
C ALA A 387 0.08 16.40 -28.15
N THR A 388 -0.77 15.92 -27.23
CA THR A 388 -2.20 16.21 -27.21
C THR A 388 -2.56 17.38 -26.31
N GLU A 389 -1.63 17.79 -25.44
CA GLU A 389 -1.80 18.88 -24.49
C GLU A 389 -0.46 19.56 -24.21
N VAL A 390 -0.49 20.82 -23.76
CA VAL A 390 0.67 21.57 -23.27
C VAL A 390 0.42 22.09 -21.85
N ALA A 391 1.45 22.07 -21.02
CA ALA A 391 1.38 22.65 -19.68
C ALA A 391 1.49 24.18 -19.74
N ILE A 392 0.55 24.87 -19.09
CA ILE A 392 0.49 26.33 -19.10
C ILE A 392 1.31 26.90 -17.95
N ASN A 393 2.13 27.92 -18.23
CA ASN A 393 2.87 28.65 -17.20
C ASN A 393 1.97 29.64 -16.45
N VAL A 394 1.13 29.11 -15.55
CA VAL A 394 0.19 29.90 -14.74
C VAL A 394 0.85 30.96 -13.87
N ALA A 395 2.13 30.79 -13.49
CA ALA A 395 2.84 31.71 -12.60
C ALA A 395 3.13 33.07 -13.25
N ALA A 396 3.15 33.12 -14.58
CA ALA A 396 3.33 34.36 -15.35
C ALA A 396 2.01 35.07 -15.68
N GLN A 397 0.87 34.48 -15.30
CA GLN A 397 -0.46 34.94 -15.70
C GLN A 397 -1.38 35.08 -14.45
N THR A 398 -2.64 34.66 -14.54
CA THR A 398 -3.60 34.76 -13.44
C THR A 398 -3.35 33.69 -12.37
N PRO A 399 -3.27 34.05 -11.07
CA PRO A 399 -3.12 33.07 -10.01
C PRO A 399 -4.24 32.02 -10.00
N LEU A 400 -3.89 30.76 -9.74
CA LEU A 400 -4.87 29.70 -9.53
C LEU A 400 -5.71 29.99 -8.28
N PRO A 401 -7.00 29.63 -8.27
CA PRO A 401 -7.84 29.76 -7.09
C PRO A 401 -7.33 28.86 -5.96
N ALA A 402 -7.65 29.25 -4.72
CA ALA A 402 -7.17 28.52 -3.54
C ALA A 402 -7.72 27.09 -3.47
N SER A 403 -8.97 26.89 -3.88
CA SER A 403 -9.62 25.60 -4.05
C SER A 403 -10.80 25.71 -5.02
N GLU A 404 -11.19 24.59 -5.61
CA GLU A 404 -12.39 24.47 -6.44
C GLU A 404 -13.05 23.11 -6.28
N VAL A 405 -14.37 23.07 -6.46
CA VAL A 405 -15.11 21.82 -6.52
C VAL A 405 -14.91 21.19 -7.90
N VAL A 406 -14.12 20.13 -7.94
CA VAL A 406 -13.92 19.30 -9.13
C VAL A 406 -14.77 18.03 -9.04
N GLY A 407 -15.50 17.73 -10.11
CA GLY A 407 -16.44 16.62 -10.18
C GLY A 407 -16.15 15.67 -11.31
N THR A 408 -16.50 14.41 -11.13
CA THR A 408 -16.43 13.39 -12.18
C THR A 408 -17.62 12.46 -12.09
N PHE A 409 -18.06 11.97 -13.25
CA PHE A 409 -18.91 10.79 -13.30
C PHE A 409 -18.06 9.57 -12.95
N ALA A 410 -18.55 8.74 -12.03
CA ALA A 410 -17.81 7.61 -11.49
C ALA A 410 -18.65 6.34 -11.49
N PHE A 411 -17.97 5.21 -11.66
CA PHE A 411 -18.53 3.87 -11.55
C PHE A 411 -17.63 2.99 -10.70
N GLY A 412 -18.19 1.98 -10.05
CA GLY A 412 -17.42 1.08 -9.21
C GLY A 412 -18.30 0.20 -8.35
N GLY A 413 -17.86 -0.07 -7.13
CA GLY A 413 -18.60 -0.93 -6.22
C GLY A 413 -18.36 -0.65 -4.75
N ALA A 414 -19.32 -1.10 -3.95
CA ALA A 414 -19.27 -1.01 -2.50
C ALA A 414 -19.49 -2.37 -1.85
N VAL A 415 -18.76 -2.62 -0.77
CA VAL A 415 -18.96 -3.79 0.10
C VAL A 415 -19.81 -3.38 1.28
N GLU A 416 -20.89 -4.09 1.54
CA GLU A 416 -21.66 -3.95 2.79
C GLU A 416 -20.99 -4.73 3.91
N ILE A 417 -20.86 -4.09 5.07
CA ILE A 417 -20.65 -4.77 6.34
C ILE A 417 -21.63 -4.16 7.34
N SER A 418 -22.75 -4.84 7.58
CA SER A 418 -23.79 -4.34 8.50
C SER A 418 -23.95 -5.28 9.68
N TYR A 419 -24.09 -4.71 10.87
CA TYR A 419 -24.36 -5.45 12.09
C TYR A 419 -25.71 -5.01 12.68
N GLN A 420 -26.56 -5.99 12.94
CA GLN A 420 -27.86 -5.80 13.58
C GLN A 420 -27.66 -5.58 15.08
N LEU A 421 -28.04 -4.38 15.54
CA LEU A 421 -27.93 -3.96 16.94
C LEU A 421 -29.14 -4.40 17.76
N LEU A 422 -30.33 -4.18 17.21
CA LEU A 422 -31.61 -4.48 17.84
C LEU A 422 -32.57 -5.02 16.80
N ASP A 423 -33.34 -6.04 17.16
CA ASP A 423 -34.43 -6.58 16.35
C ASP A 423 -35.78 -6.13 16.92
N ASN A 424 -36.71 -5.77 16.06
CA ASN A 424 -38.09 -5.43 16.39
C ASN A 424 -39.06 -6.19 15.48
N PRO A 425 -39.21 -7.51 15.69
CA PRO A 425 -40.12 -8.33 14.89
C PRO A 425 -41.58 -7.99 15.21
N SER A 426 -42.35 -7.55 14.21
CA SER A 426 -43.80 -7.35 14.31
C SER A 426 -44.54 -7.71 13.01
N ASP A 427 -45.86 -7.80 13.07
CA ASP A 427 -46.77 -7.97 11.91
C ASP A 427 -47.24 -6.61 11.33
N SER A 428 -46.57 -5.52 11.68
CA SER A 428 -46.91 -4.15 11.26
C SER A 428 -45.81 -3.53 10.40
N TRP A 429 -46.10 -2.40 9.77
CA TRP A 429 -45.19 -1.71 8.84
C TRP A 429 -43.85 -1.26 9.48
N HIS A 430 -43.76 -1.21 10.81
CA HIS A 430 -42.54 -0.84 11.54
C HIS A 430 -41.67 -2.05 11.90
N SER A 431 -42.02 -3.25 11.45
CA SER A 431 -41.22 -4.47 11.62
C SER A 431 -39.83 -4.26 11.04
N GLY A 432 -38.78 -4.51 11.82
CA GLY A 432 -37.45 -4.14 11.38
C GLY A 432 -36.32 -4.36 12.35
N ALA A 433 -35.15 -3.87 11.96
CA ALA A 433 -33.93 -3.99 12.72
C ALA A 433 -33.14 -2.68 12.69
N LEU A 434 -32.58 -2.29 13.83
CA LEU A 434 -31.60 -1.21 13.93
C LEU A 434 -30.24 -1.75 13.48
N MET A 435 -29.61 -1.07 12.53
CA MET A 435 -28.38 -1.49 11.86
C MET A 435 -27.28 -0.45 12.05
N VAL A 436 -26.06 -0.92 12.31
CA VAL A 436 -24.84 -0.14 12.03
C VAL A 436 -24.18 -0.72 10.79
N SER A 437 -23.86 0.11 9.81
CA SER A 437 -23.38 -0.34 8.50
C SER A 437 -22.16 0.44 8.06
N ALA A 438 -21.16 -0.27 7.54
CA ALA A 438 -20.01 0.30 6.87
C ALA A 438 -20.02 -0.09 5.38
N TRP A 439 -19.64 0.86 4.52
CA TRP A 439 -19.72 0.72 3.06
C TRP A 439 -18.39 1.04 2.34
N PRO A 440 -17.29 0.31 2.56
CA PRO A 440 -16.07 0.54 1.78
C PRO A 440 -16.37 0.56 0.27
N THR A 441 -16.12 1.70 -0.35
CA THR A 441 -16.57 2.03 -1.72
C THR A 441 -15.36 2.45 -2.55
N PHE A 442 -15.20 1.84 -3.72
CA PHE A 442 -14.13 2.11 -4.67
C PHE A 442 -14.73 2.53 -6.01
N LEU A 443 -14.31 3.68 -6.52
CA LEU A 443 -14.90 4.30 -7.70
C LEU A 443 -13.81 4.71 -8.68
N LYS A 444 -14.00 4.39 -9.95
CA LYS A 444 -13.22 4.92 -11.07
C LYS A 444 -14.01 6.06 -11.71
N GLY A 445 -13.42 7.25 -11.73
CA GLY A 445 -13.90 8.37 -12.53
C GLY A 445 -13.30 8.36 -13.93
N LEU A 446 -13.80 9.20 -14.82
CA LEU A 446 -13.16 9.44 -16.12
C LEU A 446 -11.74 9.99 -15.94
N GLU A 447 -11.60 10.91 -14.99
CA GLU A 447 -10.40 11.70 -14.72
C GLU A 447 -9.80 11.38 -13.34
N GLY A 448 -9.84 10.10 -12.94
CA GLY A 448 -9.22 9.67 -11.69
C GLY A 448 -9.98 8.56 -10.97
N PHE A 449 -9.88 8.54 -9.65
CA PHE A 449 -10.58 7.58 -8.78
C PHE A 449 -10.99 8.21 -7.46
N ALA A 450 -11.93 7.59 -6.76
CA ALA A 450 -12.37 8.01 -5.44
C ALA A 450 -12.58 6.79 -4.54
N ILE A 451 -12.22 6.94 -3.27
CA ILE A 451 -12.40 5.91 -2.25
C ILE A 451 -13.19 6.53 -1.12
N SER A 452 -14.25 5.86 -0.68
CA SER A 452 -15.01 6.30 0.48
C SER A 452 -15.37 5.19 1.43
N VAL A 453 -15.56 5.52 2.71
CA VAL A 453 -16.02 4.58 3.73
C VAL A 453 -17.15 5.22 4.53
N PRO A 454 -18.39 5.22 4.00
CA PRO A 454 -19.57 5.61 4.76
C PRO A 454 -19.81 4.65 5.92
N VAL A 455 -20.06 5.22 7.09
CA VAL A 455 -20.52 4.50 8.28
C VAL A 455 -21.84 5.12 8.69
N THR A 456 -22.90 4.32 8.68
CA THR A 456 -24.27 4.78 8.94
C THR A 456 -24.90 4.04 10.09
N LEU A 457 -25.69 4.75 10.91
CA LEU A 457 -26.69 4.17 11.78
C LEU A 457 -28.03 4.27 11.05
N GLY A 458 -28.75 3.16 10.93
CA GLY A 458 -29.96 3.09 10.12
C GLY A 458 -30.96 2.06 10.60
N TYR A 459 -32.11 2.02 9.95
CA TYR A 459 -33.17 1.05 10.23
C TYR A 459 -33.57 0.32 8.95
N ARG A 460 -33.63 -1.01 9.04
CA ARG A 460 -34.06 -1.90 7.98
C ARG A 460 -35.48 -2.39 8.27
N PHE A 461 -36.42 -1.93 7.48
CA PHE A 461 -37.83 -2.33 7.47
C PHE A 461 -38.03 -3.55 6.59
N TYR A 462 -38.93 -4.45 6.99
CA TYR A 462 -39.27 -5.64 6.24
C TYR A 462 -40.78 -5.87 6.10
#